data_AF-A0A537ZF24-F1
#
_entry.id   AF-A0A537ZF24-F1
#
_cell.length_a   1.000
_cell.length_b   1.000
_cell.length_c   1.000
_cell.angle_alpha   90.00
_cell.angle_beta   90.00
_cell.angle_gamma   90.00
#
_symmetry.space_group_name_H-M   'P 1'
#
loop_
_entity.id
_entity.type
_entity.pdbx_description
1 polymer ?
#
loop_
_entity_poly.entity_id
_entity_poly.type
_entity_poly.pdbx_seq_one_letter_code
_entity_poly.pdbx_strand_id
1 'polypeptide(L)' 'MNLLSQWLARHVGDDELRRELATADVSTLGEPERAAVEELRAELDADAGGGDLERVVRETLEALALGT' A
#
# COMPACT_ATOMS: atom_id res chain seq x y z
N MET A 1 8.58 11.39 1.40
CA MET A 1 7.41 11.45 0.49
C MET A 1 6.98 10.01 0.26
N ASN A 2 5.77 9.63 0.70
CA ASN A 2 5.32 8.23 0.77
C ASN A 2 5.02 7.67 -0.64
N LEU A 3 5.45 6.44 -0.94
CA LEU A 3 5.23 5.74 -2.21
C LEU A 3 3.74 5.65 -2.56
N LEU A 4 2.90 5.35 -1.58
CA LEU A 4 1.44 5.23 -1.76
C LEU A 4 0.82 6.53 -2.27
N SER A 5 1.29 7.68 -1.79
CA SER A 5 0.85 9.00 -2.26
C SER A 5 1.30 9.28 -3.69
N GLN A 6 2.47 8.78 -4.11
CA GLN A 6 2.95 8.90 -5.49
C GLN A 6 2.13 8.03 -6.46
N TRP A 7 1.67 6.86 -6.01
CA TRP A 7 0.82 6.00 -6.82
C TRP A 7 -0.56 6.63 -7.01
N LEU A 8 -1.17 7.17 -5.95
CA LEU A 8 -2.44 7.93 -6.04
C LEU A 8 -2.32 9.16 -6.97
N ALA A 9 -1.16 9.81 -6.98
CA ALA A 9 -0.87 10.92 -7.90
C ALA A 9 -0.59 10.46 -9.35
N ARG A 10 -0.64 9.15 -9.63
CA ARG A 10 -0.30 8.52 -10.91
C ARG A 10 1.15 8.78 -11.37
N HIS A 11 2.05 9.05 -10.42
CA HIS A 11 3.48 9.21 -10.69
C HIS A 11 4.21 7.87 -10.76
N VAL A 12 3.68 6.85 -10.08
CA VAL A 12 4.16 5.46 -10.17
C VAL A 12 3.01 4.55 -10.56
N GLY A 13 3.32 3.49 -11.31
CA GLY A 13 2.36 2.47 -11.71
C GLY A 13 2.32 1.29 -10.72
N ASP A 14 1.39 0.37 -10.96
CA ASP A 14 1.13 -0.82 -10.14
C ASP A 14 2.36 -1.72 -10.01
N ASP A 15 3.14 -1.89 -11.09
CA ASP A 15 4.35 -2.71 -11.09
C ASP A 15 5.45 -2.14 -10.17
N GLU A 16 5.66 -0.82 -10.21
CA GLU A 16 6.61 -0.14 -9.33
C GLU A 16 6.14 -0.21 -7.87
N LEU A 17 4.85 0.06 -7.65
CA LEU A 17 4.23 -0.06 -6.32
C LEU A 17 4.42 -1.49 -5.77
N ARG A 18 4.23 -2.52 -6.59
CA ARG A 18 4.42 -3.93 -6.22
C ARG A 18 5.86 -4.23 -5.82
N ARG A 19 6.85 -3.76 -6.59
CA ARG A 19 8.28 -4.00 -6.30
C ARG A 19 8.70 -3.35 -4.98
N GLU A 20 8.33 -2.09 -4.80
CA GLU A 20 8.69 -1.34 -3.60
C GLU A 20 7.97 -1.91 -2.36
N LEU A 21 6.69 -2.28 -2.48
CA LEU A 21 5.98 -2.96 -1.39
C LEU A 21 6.56 -4.34 -1.09
N ALA A 22 7.08 -5.07 -2.06
CA ALA A 22 7.72 -6.37 -1.81
C ALA A 22 9.04 -6.23 -1.04
N THR A 23 9.72 -5.08 -1.16
CA THR A 23 10.99 -4.80 -0.47
C THR A 23 10.83 -4.02 0.83
N ALA A 24 9.64 -3.45 1.07
CA ALA A 24 9.34 -2.74 2.31
C ALA A 24 9.39 -3.67 3.53
N ASP A 25 10.22 -3.31 4.52
CA ASP A 25 10.22 -3.99 5.81
C ASP A 25 9.00 -3.55 6.63
N VAL A 26 8.12 -4.50 6.92
CA VAL A 26 6.90 -4.28 7.72
C VAL A 26 7.06 -4.79 9.15
N SER A 27 8.26 -5.27 9.51
CA SER A 27 8.53 -5.87 10.82
C SER A 27 8.55 -4.82 11.92
N THR A 28 8.78 -3.56 11.56
CA THR A 28 8.79 -2.41 12.47
C THR A 28 7.43 -1.72 12.60
N LEU A 29 6.42 -2.16 11.85
CA LEU A 29 5.07 -1.58 11.87
C LEU A 29 4.24 -2.18 13.01
N GLY A 30 3.28 -1.41 13.54
CA GLY A 30 2.27 -1.94 14.44
C GLY A 30 1.36 -2.96 13.75
N GLU A 31 0.67 -3.80 14.52
CA GLU A 31 -0.29 -4.77 13.97
C GLU A 31 -1.31 -4.18 12.97
N PRO A 32 -1.96 -3.02 13.19
CA PRO A 32 -2.92 -2.47 12.24
C PRO A 32 -2.25 -2.00 10.93
N GLU A 33 -1.06 -1.42 11.01
CA GLU A 33 -0.30 -0.94 9.86
C GLU A 33 0.22 -2.11 9.02
N ARG A 34 0.73 -3.14 9.69
CA ARG A 34 1.20 -4.37 9.02
C ARG A 34 0.04 -5.05 8.30
N ALA A 35 -1.12 -5.19 8.95
CA ALA A 35 -2.30 -5.80 8.32
C ALA A 35 -2.73 -5.03 7.05
N ALA A 36 -2.74 -3.70 7.09
CA ALA A 36 -3.08 -2.89 5.93
C ALA A 36 -2.09 -3.05 4.77
N VAL A 37 -0.78 -3.11 5.07
CA VAL A 37 0.24 -3.34 4.04
C VAL A 37 0.15 -4.76 3.46
N GLU A 38 -0.16 -5.77 4.26
CA GLU A 38 -0.39 -7.14 3.78
C GLU A 38 -1.63 -7.25 2.89
N GLU A 39 -2.71 -6.57 3.24
CA GLU A 39 -3.92 -6.48 2.42
C GLU A 39 -3.64 -5.80 1.06
N LEU A 40 -2.90 -4.69 1.08
CA LEU A 40 -2.49 -4.01 -0.15
C LEU A 40 -1.64 -4.91 -1.06
N ARG A 41 -0.72 -5.70 -0.49
CA ARG A 41 0.07 -6.68 -1.26
C ARG A 41 -0.82 -7.74 -1.89
N ALA A 42 -1.84 -8.21 -1.17
CA ALA A 42 -2.78 -9.21 -1.68
C ALA A 42 -3.63 -8.66 -2.84
N GLU A 43 -4.13 -7.43 -2.72
CA GLU A 43 -4.92 -6.79 -3.79
C GLU A 43 -4.10 -6.51 -5.04
N LEU A 44 -2.84 -6.07 -4.88
CA LEU A 44 -1.90 -5.96 -5.98
C LEU A 44 -1.63 -7.31 -6.65
N ASP A 45 -1.61 -8.39 -5.88
CA ASP A 45 -1.40 -9.73 -6.42
C ASP A 45 -2.60 -10.29 -7.17
N ALA A 46 -3.80 -9.97 -6.70
CA ALA A 46 -5.07 -10.42 -7.27
C ALA A 46 -5.41 -9.78 -8.63
N ASP A 47 -4.64 -8.79 -9.11
CA ASP A 47 -4.96 -7.96 -10.28
C ASP A 47 -6.40 -7.40 -10.17
N ALA A 48 -6.84 -7.13 -8.93
CA ALA A 48 -8.16 -6.59 -8.66
C ALA A 48 -8.24 -5.22 -9.32
N GLY A 49 -9.17 -5.05 -10.27
CA GLY A 49 -9.26 -3.85 -11.09
C GLY A 49 -9.16 -2.55 -10.26
N GLY A 50 -8.49 -1.54 -10.81
CA GLY A 50 -7.90 -0.43 -10.03
C GLY A 50 -8.82 0.38 -9.09
N GLY A 51 -10.14 0.20 -9.11
CA GLY A 51 -11.06 0.83 -8.16
C GLY A 51 -10.99 0.28 -6.73
N ASP A 52 -10.79 -1.04 -6.56
CA ASP A 52 -10.64 -1.64 -5.23
C ASP A 52 -9.22 -1.40 -4.69
N LEU A 53 -8.22 -1.46 -5.57
CA LEU A 53 -6.84 -1.11 -5.23
C LEU A 53 -6.69 0.33 -4.72
N GLU A 54 -7.36 1.31 -5.35
CA GLU A 54 -7.28 2.72 -4.92
C GLU A 54 -7.88 2.93 -3.52
N ARG A 55 -8.89 2.13 -3.14
CA ARG A 55 -9.45 2.11 -1.79
C ARG A 55 -8.42 1.59 -0.79
N VAL A 56 -7.87 0.40 -1.03
CA VAL A 56 -6.91 -0.23 -0.10
C VAL A 56 -5.63 0.59 0.07
N VAL A 57 -5.16 1.26 -0.99
CA VAL A 57 -4.04 2.21 -0.89
C VAL A 57 -4.35 3.37 0.05
N ARG A 58 -5.58 3.91 0.03
CA ARG A 58 -6.00 4.98 0.95
C ARG A 58 -6.11 4.49 2.38
N GLU A 59 -6.73 3.34 2.60
CA GLU A 59 -6.85 2.74 3.94
C GLU A 59 -5.47 2.44 4.55
N THR A 60 -4.53 1.95 3.73
CA THR A 60 -3.13 1.74 4.15
C THR A 60 -2.46 3.06 4.53
N LEU A 61 -2.64 4.13 3.74
CA LEU A 61 -2.13 5.46 4.07
C LEU A 61 -2.70 5.99 5.38
N GLU A 62 -4.00 5.80 5.63
CA GLU A 62 -4.66 6.22 6.87
C GLU A 62 -4.13 5.43 8.07
N ALA A 63 -3.98 4.11 7.95
CA ALA A 63 -3.42 3.27 9.00
C ALA A 63 -2.00 3.70 9.37
N LEU A 64 -1.14 3.94 8.38
CA LEU A 64 0.23 4.44 8.57
C LEU A 64 0.28 5.86 9.15
N ALA A 65 -0.72 6.70 8.88
CA ALA A 65 -0.80 8.05 9.43
C ALA A 65 -1.30 8.07 10.88
N LEU A 66 -2.08 7.07 11.28
CA LEU A 66 -2.66 6.94 12.62
C LEU A 66 -1.76 6.18 13.61
N GLY A 67 -0.79 5.40 13.13
CA GLY A 67 0.14 4.57 13.92
C GLY A 67 1.27 5.31 14.67
N THR A 68 1.08 6.60 15.02
CA THR A 68 2.08 7.41 15.77
C THR A 68 2.07 7.14 17.26
#